data_AF-A0A2D8RSG1-F1
#
_entry.id   AF-A0A2D8RSG1-F1
#
_cell.length_a   1.000
_cell.length_b   1.000
_cell.length_c   1.000
_cell.angle_alpha   90.00
_cell.angle_beta   90.00
_cell.angle_gamma   90.00
#
_symmetry.space_group_name_H-M   'P 1'
#
loop_
_entity.id
_entity.type
_entity.pdbx_description
1 polymer ?
#
loop_
_entity_poly.entity_id
_entity_poly.type
_entity_poly.pdbx_seq_one_letter_code
_entity_poly.pdbx_strand_id
1 'polypeptide(L)'
;MFLKNFLLTPILPVLLFCIGCNSFKKSSIEVVDTHVHVYDIHREDGIPWPPKDDSTLFRESMPENFIPVAKANGVRKVVVVQAGDRLTDNQWNLD
;
A
#
# COMPACT_ATOMS: atom_id res chain seq x y z
N MET A 1 -58.51 18.65 -39.49
CA MET A 1 -58.20 20.10 -39.63
C MET A 1 -58.96 20.83 -38.53
N PHE A 2 -58.24 21.39 -37.54
CA PHE A 2 -58.76 22.15 -36.37
C PHE A 2 -59.66 21.34 -35.40
N LEU A 3 -59.67 21.57 -34.07
CA LEU A 3 -58.89 22.44 -33.16
C LEU A 3 -58.93 21.86 -31.72
N LYS A 4 -58.20 22.49 -30.77
CA LYS A 4 -58.11 22.22 -29.30
C LYS A 4 -57.12 21.08 -28.97
N ASN A 5 -56.23 21.12 -27.97
CA ASN A 5 -55.92 22.08 -26.88
C ASN A 5 -54.49 21.71 -26.32
N PHE A 6 -53.73 22.43 -25.46
CA PHE A 6 -53.82 23.73 -24.76
C PHE A 6 -52.42 24.07 -24.14
N LEU A 7 -51.96 25.34 -24.18
CA LEU A 7 -50.76 25.92 -23.49
C LEU A 7 -49.35 25.41 -23.95
N LEU A 8 -48.26 26.19 -24.12
CA LEU A 8 -47.59 27.23 -23.30
C LEU A 8 -47.11 26.63 -21.94
N THR A 9 -45.84 26.58 -21.52
CA THR A 9 -44.67 27.48 -21.66
C THR A 9 -43.38 26.69 -21.23
N PRO A 10 -42.15 27.26 -21.27
CA PRO A 10 -40.88 26.51 -21.08
C PRO A 10 -40.46 26.36 -19.59
N ILE A 11 -39.13 26.26 -19.30
CA ILE A 11 -38.45 26.06 -17.97
C ILE A 11 -38.19 24.57 -17.69
N LEU A 12 -37.00 24.06 -17.31
CA LEU A 12 -35.61 24.53 -17.18
C LEU A 12 -34.74 23.25 -17.01
N PRO A 13 -33.48 23.16 -17.48
CA PRO A 13 -32.65 22.01 -17.15
C PRO A 13 -32.35 22.03 -15.65
N VAL A 14 -32.96 21.12 -14.89
CA VAL A 14 -32.66 20.95 -13.46
C VAL A 14 -31.28 20.34 -13.36
N LEU A 15 -30.29 21.23 -13.26
CA LEU A 15 -28.92 20.93 -12.88
C LEU A 15 -28.98 20.31 -11.47
N LEU A 16 -29.02 18.99 -11.39
CA LEU A 16 -28.96 18.26 -10.13
C LEU A 16 -27.55 18.42 -9.57
N PHE A 17 -27.34 19.56 -8.90
CA PHE A 17 -26.10 19.88 -8.21
C PHE A 17 -26.04 18.96 -6.98
N CYS A 18 -25.48 17.76 -7.18
CA CYS A 18 -25.20 16.83 -6.10
C CYS A 18 -24.27 17.53 -5.11
N ILE A 19 -24.86 18.06 -4.04
CA ILE A 19 -24.17 18.69 -2.93
C ILE A 19 -23.10 17.70 -2.48
N GLY A 20 -21.84 18.07 -2.66
CA GLY A 20 -20.74 17.15 -2.51
C GLY A 20 -20.77 16.50 -1.14
N CYS A 21 -20.65 15.17 -1.10
CA CYS A 21 -20.20 14.50 0.12
C CYS A 21 -18.88 15.18 0.51
N ASN A 22 -18.88 15.87 1.64
CA ASN A 22 -17.65 16.28 2.30
C ASN A 22 -16.92 14.98 2.68
N SER A 23 -16.03 14.51 1.82
CA SER A 23 -15.05 13.50 2.18
C SER A 23 -14.32 14.03 3.39
N PHE A 24 -14.61 13.43 4.55
CA PHE A 24 -13.84 13.66 5.76
C PHE A 24 -12.37 13.49 5.37
N LYS A 25 -11.59 14.57 5.45
CA LYS A 25 -10.14 14.45 5.37
C LYS A 25 -9.72 13.62 6.56
N LYS A 26 -9.55 12.31 6.34
CA LYS A 26 -8.89 11.40 7.27
C LYS A 26 -7.59 12.10 7.67
N SER A 27 -7.47 12.51 8.94
CA SER A 27 -6.19 12.95 9.45
C SER A 27 -5.26 11.75 9.30
N SER A 28 -4.33 11.86 8.34
CA SER A 28 -3.40 10.78 8.05
C SER A 28 -2.34 10.76 9.14
N ILE A 29 -2.71 10.16 10.28
CA ILE A 29 -1.72 9.63 11.22
C ILE A 29 -0.75 8.80 10.38
N GLU A 30 0.52 9.18 10.43
CA GLU A 30 1.54 8.48 9.67
C GLU A 30 1.77 7.11 10.33
N VAL A 31 1.42 6.04 9.62
CA VAL A 31 1.71 4.69 10.07
C VAL A 31 3.13 4.34 9.67
N VAL A 32 3.92 3.95 10.66
CA VAL A 32 5.28 3.42 10.50
C VAL A 32 5.23 1.96 10.94
N ASP A 33 5.67 1.04 10.09
CA ASP A 33 5.96 -0.32 10.52
C ASP A 33 7.32 -0.32 11.23
N THR A 34 7.33 -0.71 12.50
CA THR A 34 8.52 -0.66 13.35
C THR A 34 9.37 -1.93 13.28
N HIS A 35 8.95 -2.97 12.56
CA HIS A 35 9.63 -4.27 12.57
C HIS A 35 9.50 -5.01 11.24
N VAL A 36 10.42 -4.74 10.29
CA VAL A 36 10.52 -5.48 9.02
C VAL A 36 11.88 -6.18 8.94
N HIS A 37 11.89 -7.46 8.54
CA HIS A 37 13.11 -8.19 8.22
C HIS A 37 13.26 -8.32 6.70
N VAL A 38 14.39 -7.83 6.18
CA VAL A 38 14.81 -8.07 4.79
C VAL A 38 15.99 -9.03 4.74
N TYR A 39 16.01 -9.91 3.72
CA TYR A 39 17.09 -10.86 3.49
C TYR A 39 17.01 -11.46 2.07
N ASP A 40 18.18 -11.81 1.55
CA ASP A 40 18.35 -12.52 0.28
C ASP A 40 18.98 -13.90 0.53
N ILE A 41 18.33 -14.96 0.03
CA ILE A 41 18.81 -16.36 0.09
C ILE A 41 19.95 -16.66 -0.91
N HIS A 42 20.22 -15.74 -1.84
CA HIS A 42 21.19 -15.87 -2.94
C HIS A 42 22.46 -15.02 -2.78
N ARG A 43 22.54 -14.17 -1.74
CA ARG A 43 23.73 -13.34 -1.46
C ARG A 43 24.99 -14.21 -1.30
N GLU A 44 26.14 -13.69 -1.78
CA GLU A 44 27.41 -14.44 -1.85
C GLU A 44 27.86 -15.03 -0.49
N ASP A 45 27.76 -14.23 0.57
CA ASP A 45 28.09 -14.61 1.95
C ASP A 45 27.14 -15.67 2.57
N GLY A 46 26.04 -15.98 1.89
CA GLY A 46 24.94 -16.86 2.32
C GLY A 46 24.20 -16.36 3.58
N ILE A 47 23.02 -16.93 3.87
CA ILE A 47 22.33 -16.74 5.14
C ILE A 47 22.24 -18.09 5.90
N PRO A 48 22.54 -18.15 7.21
CA PRO A 48 22.54 -19.42 7.96
C PRO A 48 21.14 -19.90 8.36
N TRP A 49 20.16 -19.01 8.26
CA TRP A 49 18.72 -19.22 8.41
C TRP A 49 18.04 -18.40 7.29
N PRO A 50 16.78 -18.68 6.90
CA PRO A 50 15.95 -19.79 7.34
C PRO A 50 16.42 -21.14 6.77
N PRO A 51 15.98 -22.28 7.35
CA PRO A 51 16.29 -23.62 6.85
C PRO A 51 15.83 -23.83 5.40
N LYS A 52 16.59 -24.60 4.60
CA LYS A 52 16.30 -24.81 3.17
C LYS A 52 15.00 -25.57 2.87
N ASP A 53 14.46 -26.24 3.88
CA ASP A 53 13.21 -26.98 3.87
C ASP A 53 12.03 -26.17 4.44
N ASP A 54 12.25 -24.94 4.90
CA ASP A 54 11.17 -24.03 5.31
C ASP A 54 10.41 -23.48 4.10
N SER A 55 9.29 -24.10 3.78
CA SER A 55 8.40 -23.74 2.66
C SER A 55 7.79 -22.34 2.73
N THR A 56 7.90 -21.63 3.87
CA THR A 56 7.32 -20.30 4.09
C THR A 56 8.37 -19.19 4.07
N LEU A 57 9.52 -19.44 4.70
CA LEU A 57 10.59 -18.46 4.89
C LEU A 57 11.77 -18.65 3.92
N PHE A 58 12.01 -19.83 3.35
CA PHE A 58 13.12 -20.05 2.41
C PHE A 58 12.85 -19.49 1.02
N ARG A 59 12.82 -18.16 0.94
CA ARG A 59 12.57 -17.32 -0.23
C ARG A 59 13.15 -15.93 0.01
N GLU A 60 13.31 -15.15 -1.05
CA GLU A 60 13.70 -13.75 -0.95
C GLU A 60 12.67 -12.93 -0.15
N SER A 61 13.19 -12.13 0.80
CA SER A 61 12.43 -11.20 1.63
C SER A 61 12.88 -9.77 1.31
N MET A 62 12.78 -9.38 0.04
CA MET A 62 13.29 -8.10 -0.47
C MET A 62 12.25 -6.98 -0.44
N PRO A 63 12.65 -5.69 -0.40
CA PRO A 63 11.73 -4.55 -0.30
C PRO A 63 10.59 -4.55 -1.33
N GLU A 64 10.85 -5.03 -2.55
CA GLU A 64 9.90 -5.16 -3.66
C GLU A 64 8.68 -6.00 -3.27
N ASN A 65 8.86 -7.01 -2.40
CA ASN A 65 7.82 -7.90 -1.92
C ASN A 65 6.93 -7.24 -0.85
N PHE A 66 7.47 -6.28 -0.08
CA PHE A 66 6.76 -5.61 1.01
C PHE A 66 6.13 -4.26 0.63
N ILE A 67 6.78 -3.49 -0.24
CA ILE A 67 6.33 -2.14 -0.64
C ILE A 67 4.85 -2.12 -1.15
N PRO A 68 4.37 -3.07 -1.95
CA PRO A 68 2.95 -3.11 -2.36
C PRO A 68 1.99 -3.29 -1.18
N VAL A 69 2.34 -4.18 -0.23
CA VAL A 69 1.53 -4.48 0.96
C VAL A 69 1.51 -3.29 1.92
N ALA A 70 2.67 -2.67 2.17
CA ALA A 70 2.81 -1.48 2.99
C ALA A 70 1.94 -0.33 2.45
N LYS A 71 2.02 -0.05 1.14
CA LYS A 71 1.20 0.98 0.45
C LYS A 71 -0.30 0.68 0.55
N ALA A 72 -0.72 -0.56 0.32
CA ALA A 72 -2.13 -0.96 0.42
C ALA A 72 -2.72 -0.75 1.83
N ASN A 73 -1.89 -0.88 2.88
CA ASN A 73 -2.29 -0.67 4.27
C ASN A 73 -2.04 0.76 4.80
N GLY A 74 -1.54 1.67 3.96
CA GLY A 74 -1.25 3.06 4.34
C GLY A 74 0.00 3.25 5.22
N VAL A 75 0.86 2.22 5.31
CA VAL A 75 2.19 2.32 5.94
C VAL A 75 3.07 3.20 5.05
N ARG A 76 3.64 4.26 5.62
CA ARG A 76 4.46 5.24 4.87
C ARG A 76 5.96 5.03 5.00
N LYS A 77 6.39 4.37 6.09
CA LYS A 77 7.79 4.12 6.44
C LYS A 77 7.89 2.75 7.10
N VAL A 78 9.06 2.14 6.99
CA VAL A 78 9.40 0.89 7.65
C VAL A 78 10.70 1.07 8.43
N VAL A 79 10.87 0.33 9.52
CA VAL A 79 12.15 0.16 10.22
C VAL A 79 12.65 -1.25 9.93
N VAL A 80 13.81 -1.34 9.29
CA VAL A 80 14.49 -2.61 9.05
C VAL A 80 15.18 -3.07 10.33
N VAL A 81 14.93 -4.31 10.73
CA VAL A 81 15.55 -4.98 11.88
C VAL A 81 16.48 -6.07 11.35
N GLN A 82 17.66 -6.21 11.97
CA GLN A 82 18.62 -7.28 11.66
C GLN A 82 17.90 -8.63 11.57
N ALA A 83 18.07 -9.31 10.45
CA ALA A 83 17.37 -10.56 10.18
C ALA A 83 18.14 -11.77 10.76
N GLY A 84 19.48 -11.76 10.70
CA GLY A 84 20.35 -12.79 11.30
C GLY A 84 21.15 -12.33 12.50
N ASP A 85 22.19 -13.10 12.85
CA ASP A 85 23.05 -12.93 14.02
C ASP A 85 24.48 -12.46 13.68
N ARG A 86 24.85 -12.35 12.40
CA ARG A 86 26.21 -11.99 11.96
C ARG A 86 26.36 -10.47 11.82
N LEU A 87 27.56 -9.95 12.10
CA LEU A 87 27.91 -8.53 11.83
C LEU A 87 27.71 -8.15 10.35
N THR A 88 27.97 -9.10 9.43
CA THR A 88 27.71 -8.94 8.00
C THR A 88 26.23 -8.71 7.67
N ASP A 89 25.30 -9.20 8.51
CA ASP A 89 23.86 -8.98 8.31
C ASP A 89 23.45 -7.56 8.70
N ASN A 90 24.12 -6.98 9.70
CA ASN A 90 23.95 -5.58 10.06
C ASN A 90 24.51 -4.64 8.99
N GLN A 91 25.67 -4.96 8.41
CA GLN A 91 26.25 -4.14 7.34
C GLN A 91 25.41 -4.23 6.06
N TRP A 92 24.97 -5.43 5.67
CA TRP A 92 24.13 -5.64 4.48
C TRP A 92 22.80 -4.89 4.51
N ASN A 93 22.25 -4.62 5.70
CA ASN A 93 21.06 -3.77 5.87
C ASN A 93 21.30 -2.26 5.58
N LEU A 94 22.56 -1.84 5.41
CA LEU A 94 22.99 -0.44 5.30
C LEU A 94 23.69 -0.11 3.98
N ASP A 95 23.99 -1.12 3.15
CA ASP A 95 24.66 -1.02 1.85
C ASP A 95 23.66 -0.84 0.68
#